data_AF-A0A9W7DRT9-F1
#
_entry.id   AF-A0A9W7DRT9-F1
#
_cell.length_a   1.000
_cell.length_b   1.000
_cell.length_c   1.000
_cell.angle_alpha   90.00
_cell.angle_beta   90.00
_cell.angle_gamma   90.00
#
_symmetry.space_group_name_H-M   'P 1'
#
loop_
_entity.id
_entity.type
_entity.pdbx_description
1 polymer ?
#
loop_
_entity_poly.entity_id
_entity_poly.type
_entity_poly.pdbx_seq_one_letter_code
_entity_poly.pdbx_strand_id
1 'polypeptide(L)'
;SLILLPSLTTAFHLSPPSRTFFAPRSTLKSISANPLSALAQRRTSFSLRSIPTDDDGEVAAILAQAAKLRAEAASIEAAFAAEKAAKLAAAFTKFDVDGDGVITYSELITGLKKNLKTEDLDESAVRRLFGELDSDGNNVLDVAEFKMGVSEMATRIDSYIREERQAKIEAEKEAKLAKEKADKALAKLEFLNDAPPNQTEKLLSTLPYLFPLMDGLQYGRFLLQGEDNVLVNAIALVYVVYRQIPFSGFVAFFALNFLAGNPKLNRLVRWNLQQAIFVDIALIFPGLLSGIARAGLPAIGVTLPAAFMETFDDATFVALLGVLGYCVVSSLLGREPGGIPFVSKAVGDRMPTIDMFDDEGRFIPRQMREREGDDEGGDNDKDEKK
;
A
#
# COMPACT_ATOMS: atom_id res chain seq x y z
N SER A 1 55.19 -28.30 39.23
CA SER A 1 53.94 -27.81 39.86
C SER A 1 52.96 -27.46 38.76
N LEU A 2 51.78 -28.11 38.72
CA LEU A 2 50.65 -27.94 37.76
C LEU A 2 51.04 -27.77 36.26
N ILE A 3 50.96 -28.77 35.34
CA ILE A 3 49.82 -29.63 34.91
C ILE A 3 48.61 -28.79 34.43
N LEU A 4 48.02 -28.92 33.24
CA LEU A 4 48.42 -29.43 31.90
C LEU A 4 47.37 -28.88 30.86
N LEU A 5 47.57 -29.10 29.56
CA LEU A 5 46.69 -28.70 28.43
C LEU A 5 45.45 -29.66 28.27
N PRO A 6 44.69 -29.70 27.14
CA PRO A 6 43.61 -28.76 26.73
C PRO A 6 42.30 -29.46 26.22
N SER A 7 41.39 -28.69 25.59
CA SER A 7 40.60 -29.05 24.37
C SER A 7 39.18 -29.69 24.40
N LEU A 8 38.42 -29.40 23.31
CA LEU A 8 37.19 -30.02 22.73
C LEU A 8 35.89 -30.12 23.59
N THR A 9 34.66 -30.38 23.09
CA THR A 9 33.85 -30.06 21.86
C THR A 9 32.44 -30.69 22.02
N THR A 10 31.36 -30.13 21.42
CA THR A 10 30.00 -30.74 21.19
C THR A 10 29.17 -31.16 22.43
N ALA A 11 27.84 -31.42 22.41
CA ALA A 11 26.70 -31.10 21.51
C ALA A 11 25.37 -31.47 22.25
N PHE A 12 24.22 -30.89 21.89
CA PHE A 12 22.85 -31.47 22.02
C PHE A 12 21.87 -30.49 21.31
N HIS A 13 21.35 -30.72 20.10
CA HIS A 13 20.45 -31.76 19.58
C HIS A 13 18.98 -31.60 20.04
N LEU A 14 18.11 -31.19 19.10
CA LEU A 14 16.65 -31.38 19.17
C LEU A 14 16.11 -31.66 17.75
N SER A 15 15.14 -32.56 17.62
CA SER A 15 14.51 -32.95 16.35
C SER A 15 13.00 -33.21 16.58
N PRO A 16 12.13 -33.10 15.54
CA PRO A 16 10.65 -33.11 15.65
C PRO A 16 10.12 -34.59 15.49
N PRO A 17 8.89 -34.95 15.02
CA PRO A 17 7.71 -34.18 14.53
C PRO A 17 6.30 -34.75 14.90
N SER A 18 5.22 -34.18 14.34
CA SER A 18 4.18 -34.90 13.51
C SER A 18 2.78 -34.25 13.51
N ARG A 19 2.04 -34.43 12.39
CA ARG A 19 0.68 -33.90 12.11
C ARG A 19 -0.43 -34.97 12.27
N THR A 20 -1.67 -34.55 11.96
CA THR A 20 -2.84 -35.29 11.39
C THR A 20 -3.96 -35.59 12.40
N PHE A 21 -5.27 -35.59 12.11
CA PHE A 21 -6.23 -35.05 11.10
C PHE A 21 -7.65 -35.52 11.56
N PHE A 22 -8.70 -35.10 10.86
CA PHE A 22 -10.11 -35.62 10.86
C PHE A 22 -11.15 -35.14 11.91
N ALA A 23 -12.31 -34.73 11.36
CA ALA A 23 -13.61 -34.54 12.01
C ALA A 23 -14.55 -35.73 11.68
N PRO A 24 -15.80 -35.80 12.23
CA PRO A 24 -16.95 -35.36 11.40
C PRO A 24 -18.18 -34.80 12.17
N ARG A 25 -19.21 -34.39 11.40
CA ARG A 25 -20.49 -33.76 11.82
C ARG A 25 -21.54 -34.72 12.40
N SER A 26 -22.33 -34.23 13.37
CA SER A 26 -23.74 -34.58 13.64
C SER A 26 -24.32 -33.56 14.67
N THR A 27 -25.62 -33.26 14.82
CA THR A 27 -26.82 -33.31 13.94
C THR A 27 -27.85 -32.29 14.51
N LEU A 28 -28.75 -31.73 13.68
CA LEU A 28 -29.82 -30.83 14.14
C LEU A 28 -30.97 -31.59 14.83
N LYS A 29 -31.49 -31.06 15.95
CA LYS A 29 -32.83 -31.38 16.47
C LYS A 29 -33.46 -30.13 17.12
N SER A 30 -34.70 -29.85 16.72
CA SER A 30 -35.55 -28.76 17.18
C SER A 30 -36.17 -29.01 18.57
N ILE A 31 -36.27 -27.96 19.39
CA ILE A 31 -37.24 -27.68 20.49
C ILE A 31 -36.95 -26.21 20.85
N SER A 32 -37.79 -25.21 20.55
CA SER A 32 -39.08 -24.84 21.17
C SER A 32 -38.98 -24.24 22.59
N ALA A 33 -39.64 -23.08 22.76
CA ALA A 33 -39.97 -22.34 24.00
C ALA A 33 -38.92 -21.43 24.70
N ASN A 34 -39.24 -20.12 24.71
CA ASN A 34 -39.02 -19.08 25.74
C ASN A 34 -37.59 -18.71 26.21
N PRO A 35 -37.01 -17.57 25.76
CA PRO A 35 -35.66 -17.12 26.12
C PRO A 35 -35.59 -16.15 27.33
N LEU A 36 -36.47 -16.25 28.34
CA LEU A 36 -36.59 -15.23 29.40
C LEU A 36 -36.55 -15.72 30.87
N SER A 37 -36.07 -16.92 31.15
CA SER A 37 -35.90 -17.42 32.54
C SER A 37 -34.50 -17.92 32.90
N ALA A 38 -33.56 -18.00 31.94
CA ALA A 38 -32.24 -18.62 32.14
C ALA A 38 -31.07 -17.63 32.33
N LEU A 39 -31.31 -16.31 32.35
CA LEU A 39 -30.23 -15.30 32.37
C LEU A 39 -29.80 -14.83 33.78
N ALA A 40 -30.37 -15.39 34.86
CA ALA A 40 -30.18 -14.88 36.21
C ALA A 40 -28.98 -15.44 36.99
N GLN A 41 -28.30 -16.50 36.51
CA GLN A 41 -27.33 -17.25 37.33
C GLN A 41 -25.95 -17.54 36.72
N ARG A 42 -25.64 -17.06 35.51
CA ARG A 42 -24.31 -17.28 34.89
C ARG A 42 -23.32 -16.15 35.17
N ARG A 43 -22.89 -16.01 36.43
CA ARG A 43 -21.65 -15.31 36.78
C ARG A 43 -20.44 -16.15 36.31
N THR A 44 -20.00 -15.95 35.08
CA THR A 44 -18.69 -16.45 34.61
C THR A 44 -17.63 -15.40 34.89
N SER A 45 -16.72 -15.71 35.82
CA SER A 45 -15.55 -14.91 36.13
C SER A 45 -14.54 -14.91 34.97
N PHE A 46 -14.69 -13.97 34.04
CA PHE A 46 -13.69 -13.70 33.02
C PHE A 46 -12.58 -12.82 33.63
N SER A 47 -11.50 -13.45 34.09
CA SER A 47 -10.34 -12.74 34.59
C SER A 47 -9.55 -12.15 33.42
N LEU A 48 -9.76 -10.87 33.15
CA LEU A 48 -8.82 -10.08 32.37
C LEU A 48 -7.52 -9.98 33.17
N ARG A 49 -6.45 -10.57 32.63
CA ARG A 49 -5.10 -10.37 33.14
C ARG A 49 -4.75 -8.90 32.88
N SER A 50 -4.62 -8.12 33.94
CA SER A 50 -4.32 -6.69 33.84
C SER A 50 -3.00 -6.46 33.11
N ILE A 51 -3.05 -5.61 32.09
CA ILE A 51 -1.86 -4.93 31.56
C ILE A 51 -1.50 -3.88 32.61
N PRO A 52 -0.28 -3.86 33.17
CA PRO A 52 0.14 -2.79 34.06
C PRO A 52 0.27 -1.50 33.24
N THR A 53 -0.59 -0.53 33.52
CA THR A 53 -0.44 0.86 33.13
C THR A 53 -0.34 1.66 34.41
N ASP A 54 0.83 2.22 34.72
CA ASP A 54 1.09 2.99 35.95
C ASP A 54 0.39 4.37 35.98
N ASP A 55 -0.76 4.49 35.30
CA ASP A 55 -1.53 5.72 35.09
C ASP A 55 -3.04 5.51 35.35
N ASP A 56 -3.35 4.87 36.48
CA ASP A 56 -4.72 4.74 37.01
C ASP A 56 -5.45 6.09 37.10
N GLY A 57 -4.69 7.19 37.24
CA GLY A 57 -5.19 8.57 37.22
C GLY A 57 -5.72 9.02 35.85
N GLU A 58 -5.03 8.71 34.75
CA GLU A 58 -5.48 9.07 33.40
C GLU A 58 -6.74 8.27 33.01
N VAL A 59 -6.78 6.98 33.31
CA VAL A 59 -7.97 6.14 33.06
C VAL A 59 -9.18 6.65 33.84
N ALA A 60 -9.00 7.06 35.10
CA ALA A 60 -10.05 7.69 35.90
C ALA A 60 -10.49 9.04 35.34
N ALA A 61 -9.54 9.87 34.85
CA ALA A 61 -9.85 11.16 34.23
C ALA A 61 -10.63 11.00 32.91
N ILE A 62 -10.28 10.02 32.07
CA ILE A 62 -10.99 9.70 30.82
C ILE A 62 -12.42 9.21 31.14
N LEU A 63 -12.60 8.36 32.15
CA LEU A 63 -13.93 7.91 32.59
C LEU A 63 -14.77 9.08 33.13
N ALA A 64 -14.17 10.01 33.87
CA ALA A 64 -14.85 11.21 34.35
C ALA A 64 -15.24 12.17 33.22
N GLN A 65 -14.36 12.38 32.22
CA GLN A 65 -14.68 13.15 31.01
C GLN A 65 -15.79 12.48 30.19
N ALA A 66 -15.74 11.15 30.01
CA ALA A 66 -16.77 10.41 29.29
C ALA A 66 -18.13 10.44 30.02
N ALA A 67 -18.14 10.44 31.37
CA ALA A 67 -19.35 10.64 32.16
C ALA A 67 -19.92 12.07 31.99
N LYS A 68 -19.04 13.09 32.00
CA LYS A 68 -19.43 14.49 31.79
C LYS A 68 -20.02 14.71 30.38
N LEU A 69 -19.35 14.22 29.34
CA LEU A 69 -19.83 14.33 27.95
C LEU A 69 -21.16 13.59 27.73
N ARG A 70 -21.38 12.44 28.40
CA ARG A 70 -22.68 11.75 28.37
C ARG A 70 -23.78 12.54 29.09
N ALA A 71 -23.47 13.18 30.21
CA ALA A 71 -24.42 14.03 30.93
C ALA A 71 -24.77 15.31 30.14
N GLU A 72 -23.80 15.88 29.44
CA GLU A 72 -23.98 17.02 28.54
C GLU A 72 -24.80 16.63 27.29
N ALA A 73 -24.53 15.49 26.67
CA ALA A 73 -25.35 14.95 25.58
C ALA A 73 -26.80 14.69 26.04
N ALA A 74 -26.99 14.07 27.21
CA ALA A 74 -28.33 13.81 27.76
C ALA A 74 -29.11 15.10 28.09
N SER A 75 -28.43 16.18 28.52
CA SER A 75 -29.10 17.46 28.79
C SER A 75 -29.49 18.19 27.50
N ILE A 76 -28.67 18.10 26.45
CA ILE A 76 -28.98 18.62 25.11
C ILE A 76 -30.14 17.85 24.49
N GLU A 77 -30.13 16.52 24.58
CA GLU A 77 -31.20 15.66 24.07
C GLU A 77 -32.54 15.91 24.81
N ALA A 78 -32.51 16.08 26.14
CA ALA A 78 -33.67 16.46 26.93
C ALA A 78 -34.19 17.87 26.58
N ALA A 79 -33.30 18.85 26.38
CA ALA A 79 -33.68 20.20 25.98
C ALA A 79 -34.34 20.21 24.58
N PHE A 80 -33.77 19.47 23.63
CA PHE A 80 -34.33 19.32 22.29
C PHE A 80 -35.68 18.58 22.29
N ALA A 81 -35.83 17.53 23.11
CA ALA A 81 -37.10 16.84 23.30
C ALA A 81 -38.18 17.77 23.90
N ALA A 82 -37.81 18.62 24.87
CA ALA A 82 -38.70 19.63 25.43
C ALA A 82 -39.09 20.71 24.41
N GLU A 83 -38.16 21.16 23.56
CA GLU A 83 -38.44 22.10 22.47
C GLU A 83 -39.38 21.48 21.41
N LYS A 84 -39.16 20.21 21.02
CA LYS A 84 -40.04 19.47 20.11
C LYS A 84 -41.44 19.32 20.71
N ALA A 85 -41.54 18.96 21.99
CA ALA A 85 -42.81 18.85 22.70
C ALA A 85 -43.56 20.20 22.81
N ALA A 86 -42.84 21.30 23.07
CA ALA A 86 -43.42 22.64 23.11
C ALA A 86 -43.93 23.10 21.74
N LYS A 87 -43.18 22.83 20.66
CA LYS A 87 -43.62 23.12 19.27
C LYS A 87 -44.83 22.27 18.87
N LEU A 88 -44.89 20.99 19.27
CA LEU A 88 -46.06 20.12 19.06
C LEU A 88 -47.29 20.61 19.84
N ALA A 89 -47.13 21.01 21.10
CA ALA A 89 -48.23 21.57 21.89
C ALA A 89 -48.74 22.90 21.32
N ALA A 90 -47.83 23.77 20.86
CA ALA A 90 -48.18 25.03 20.18
C ALA A 90 -48.65 24.85 18.72
N ALA A 91 -48.55 23.63 18.17
CA ALA A 91 -49.24 23.24 16.95
C ALA A 91 -50.65 22.75 17.28
N PHE A 92 -50.81 21.84 18.25
CA PHE A 92 -52.11 21.31 18.67
C PHE A 92 -53.12 22.44 18.95
N THR A 93 -52.75 23.44 19.75
CA THR A 93 -53.59 24.63 20.06
C THR A 93 -53.84 25.61 18.90
N LYS A 94 -53.36 25.31 17.69
CA LYS A 94 -53.66 26.02 16.43
C LYS A 94 -54.46 25.18 15.44
N PHE A 95 -54.66 23.90 15.73
CA PHE A 95 -55.45 22.96 14.94
C PHE A 95 -56.77 22.62 15.63
N ASP A 96 -56.76 22.47 16.96
CA ASP A 96 -57.94 22.54 17.84
C ASP A 96 -58.51 23.97 17.79
N VAL A 97 -59.74 24.13 17.30
CA VAL A 97 -60.37 25.45 17.04
C VAL A 97 -61.42 25.81 18.08
N ASP A 98 -62.14 24.83 18.63
CA ASP A 98 -63.18 25.06 19.64
C ASP A 98 -62.70 24.84 21.09
N GLY A 99 -61.52 24.24 21.28
CA GLY A 99 -60.87 24.04 22.58
C GLY A 99 -61.35 22.81 23.33
N ASP A 100 -62.02 21.85 22.67
CA ASP A 100 -62.53 20.63 23.31
C ASP A 100 -61.44 19.61 23.69
N GLY A 101 -60.22 19.79 23.17
CA GLY A 101 -59.06 18.96 23.45
C GLY A 101 -58.88 17.76 22.51
N VAL A 102 -59.67 17.68 21.44
CA VAL A 102 -59.46 16.75 20.33
C VAL A 102 -59.38 17.52 19.00
N ILE A 103 -59.01 16.84 17.91
CA ILE A 103 -58.98 17.45 16.57
C ILE A 103 -59.87 16.61 15.64
N THR A 104 -61.03 17.15 15.29
CA THR A 104 -61.93 16.51 14.33
C THR A 104 -61.38 16.59 12.90
N TYR A 105 -61.85 15.71 12.00
CA TYR A 105 -61.48 15.73 10.57
C TYR A 105 -61.71 17.11 9.91
N SER A 106 -62.80 17.79 10.28
CA SER A 106 -63.13 19.16 9.85
C SER A 106 -62.12 20.21 10.31
N GLU A 107 -61.63 20.09 11.54
CA GLU A 107 -60.63 21.00 12.10
C GLU A 107 -59.24 20.72 11.56
N LEU A 108 -58.88 19.46 11.32
CA LEU A 108 -57.63 19.12 10.65
C LEU A 108 -57.58 19.75 9.24
N ILE A 109 -58.66 19.65 8.44
CA ILE A 109 -58.74 20.35 7.14
C ILE A 109 -58.58 21.86 7.31
N THR A 110 -59.32 22.45 8.26
CA THR A 110 -59.36 23.91 8.46
C THR A 110 -58.00 24.44 8.95
N GLY A 111 -57.37 23.75 9.89
CA GLY A 111 -56.03 24.03 10.40
C GLY A 111 -54.95 23.82 9.34
N LEU A 112 -55.04 22.79 8.50
CA LEU A 112 -54.08 22.58 7.39
C LEU A 112 -54.18 23.71 6.38
N LYS A 113 -55.39 24.04 5.89
CA LYS A 113 -55.63 25.15 4.94
C LYS A 113 -55.14 26.50 5.50
N LYS A 114 -55.39 26.76 6.79
CA LYS A 114 -55.02 28.02 7.47
C LYS A 114 -53.53 28.14 7.80
N ASN A 115 -52.88 27.05 8.24
CA ASN A 115 -51.47 27.08 8.68
C ASN A 115 -50.47 26.85 7.53
N LEU A 116 -50.81 26.07 6.50
CA LEU A 116 -49.95 25.83 5.32
C LEU A 116 -50.26 26.74 4.12
N LYS A 117 -51.33 27.56 4.19
CA LYS A 117 -51.73 28.51 3.13
C LYS A 117 -51.86 27.87 1.74
N THR A 118 -52.43 26.68 1.69
CA THR A 118 -52.60 25.90 0.45
C THR A 118 -54.09 25.71 0.21
N GLU A 119 -54.64 26.38 -0.80
CA GLU A 119 -56.07 26.28 -1.14
C GLU A 119 -56.39 24.94 -1.83
N ASP A 120 -55.43 24.38 -2.58
CA ASP A 120 -55.52 23.13 -3.36
C ASP A 120 -55.20 21.85 -2.55
N LEU A 121 -55.67 21.76 -1.31
CA LEU A 121 -55.54 20.55 -0.49
C LEU A 121 -56.58 19.49 -0.90
N ASP A 122 -56.12 18.43 -1.56
CA ASP A 122 -56.93 17.25 -1.91
C ASP A 122 -57.46 16.53 -0.66
N GLU A 123 -58.79 16.43 -0.54
CA GLU A 123 -59.46 15.72 0.55
C GLU A 123 -59.08 14.23 0.61
N SER A 124 -58.67 13.63 -0.51
CA SER A 124 -58.20 12.24 -0.54
C SER A 124 -56.88 12.07 0.22
N ALA A 125 -55.99 13.07 0.15
CA ALA A 125 -54.73 13.09 0.89
C ALA A 125 -54.96 13.37 2.39
N VAL A 126 -55.88 14.28 2.73
CA VAL A 126 -56.22 14.55 4.14
C VAL A 126 -56.90 13.33 4.79
N ARG A 127 -57.76 12.59 4.07
CA ARG A 127 -58.31 11.31 4.54
C ARG A 127 -57.24 10.25 4.84
N ARG A 128 -56.20 10.15 4.01
CA ARG A 128 -55.09 9.22 4.24
C ARG A 128 -54.28 9.62 5.47
N LEU A 129 -53.89 10.89 5.57
CA LEU A 129 -53.18 11.41 6.74
C LEU A 129 -54.00 11.21 8.03
N PHE A 130 -55.30 11.49 7.99
CA PHE A 130 -56.19 11.27 9.13
C PHE A 130 -56.21 9.78 9.54
N GLY A 131 -56.41 8.86 8.60
CA GLY A 131 -56.42 7.41 8.88
C GLY A 131 -55.04 6.77 9.14
N GLU A 132 -53.94 7.50 8.96
CA GLU A 132 -52.60 7.10 9.42
C GLU A 132 -52.28 7.64 10.83
N LEU A 133 -53.04 8.64 11.30
CA LEU A 133 -52.91 9.27 12.62
C LEU A 133 -53.90 8.69 13.64
N ASP A 134 -55.15 8.51 13.23
CA ASP A 134 -56.25 7.90 14.00
C ASP A 134 -56.00 6.40 14.16
N SER A 135 -55.52 6.01 15.34
CA SER A 135 -55.03 4.66 15.61
C SER A 135 -56.07 3.77 16.28
N ASP A 136 -57.09 4.35 16.93
CA ASP A 136 -58.20 3.62 17.54
C ASP A 136 -59.46 3.54 16.64
N GLY A 137 -59.51 4.33 15.55
CA GLY A 137 -60.58 4.37 14.56
C GLY A 137 -61.79 5.21 14.97
N ASN A 138 -61.66 6.06 15.98
CA ASN A 138 -62.77 6.83 16.56
C ASN A 138 -63.21 8.04 15.68
N ASN A 139 -62.47 8.36 14.60
CA ASN A 139 -62.65 9.52 13.70
C ASN A 139 -62.32 10.90 14.32
N VAL A 140 -61.50 10.94 15.38
CA VAL A 140 -61.21 12.09 16.24
C VAL A 140 -59.77 11.99 16.78
N LEU A 141 -58.87 12.88 16.37
CA LEU A 141 -57.46 12.80 16.79
C LEU A 141 -57.26 13.33 18.21
N ASP A 142 -56.81 12.46 19.11
CA ASP A 142 -56.51 12.86 20.48
C ASP A 142 -55.12 13.55 20.63
N VAL A 143 -54.87 14.13 21.80
CA VAL A 143 -53.61 14.82 22.14
C VAL A 143 -52.39 13.89 22.05
N ALA A 144 -52.55 12.59 22.31
CA ALA A 144 -51.47 11.60 22.26
C ALA A 144 -51.21 11.13 20.83
N GLU A 145 -52.24 10.81 20.04
CA GLU A 145 -52.18 10.43 18.63
C GLU A 145 -51.54 11.52 17.78
N PHE A 146 -52.00 12.76 17.91
CA PHE A 146 -51.41 13.91 17.22
C PHE A 146 -49.92 14.08 17.58
N LYS A 147 -49.57 13.92 18.86
CA LYS A 147 -48.16 13.98 19.31
C LYS A 147 -47.33 12.83 18.77
N MET A 148 -47.85 11.61 18.73
CA MET A 148 -47.14 10.43 18.24
C MET A 148 -46.92 10.53 16.72
N GLY A 149 -47.97 10.66 15.93
CA GLY A 149 -47.83 10.61 14.47
C GLY A 149 -47.15 11.83 13.86
N VAL A 150 -47.34 13.05 14.40
CA VAL A 150 -46.54 14.22 13.95
C VAL A 150 -45.08 14.09 14.39
N SER A 151 -44.81 13.48 15.57
CA SER A 151 -43.44 13.18 15.98
C SER A 151 -42.79 12.11 15.09
N GLU A 152 -43.53 11.08 14.68
CA GLU A 152 -43.07 10.00 13.81
C GLU A 152 -42.83 10.51 12.38
N MET A 153 -43.80 11.22 11.79
CA MET A 153 -43.68 11.88 10.48
C MET A 153 -42.45 12.81 10.44
N ALA A 154 -42.27 13.66 11.46
CA ALA A 154 -41.10 14.52 11.56
C ALA A 154 -39.79 13.72 11.67
N THR A 155 -39.79 12.60 12.40
CA THR A 155 -38.61 11.72 12.53
C THR A 155 -38.25 11.02 11.22
N ARG A 156 -39.25 10.56 10.45
CA ARG A 156 -39.06 9.94 9.13
C ARG A 156 -38.57 10.96 8.08
N ILE A 157 -39.06 12.20 8.10
CA ILE A 157 -38.55 13.26 7.20
C ILE A 157 -37.09 13.59 7.55
N ASP A 158 -36.77 13.69 8.85
CA ASP A 158 -35.40 13.93 9.30
C ASP A 158 -34.44 12.78 8.92
N SER A 159 -34.88 11.51 8.93
CA SER A 159 -34.03 10.39 8.50
C SER A 159 -33.70 10.47 7.01
N TYR A 160 -34.68 10.69 6.13
CA TYR A 160 -34.42 10.84 4.69
C TYR A 160 -33.46 12.01 4.37
N ILE A 161 -33.61 13.15 5.04
CA ILE A 161 -32.71 14.31 4.86
C ILE A 161 -31.28 14.00 5.35
N ARG A 162 -31.14 13.21 6.42
CA ARG A 162 -29.83 12.77 6.93
C ARG A 162 -29.17 11.77 5.98
N GLU A 163 -29.93 10.79 5.48
CA GLU A 163 -29.48 9.81 4.49
C GLU A 163 -28.99 10.49 3.21
N GLU A 164 -29.77 11.42 2.62
CA GLU A 164 -29.34 12.20 1.47
C GLU A 164 -28.06 13.01 1.74
N ARG A 165 -27.93 13.61 2.92
CA ARG A 165 -26.74 14.38 3.29
C ARG A 165 -25.54 13.46 3.49
N GLN A 166 -25.71 12.30 4.11
CA GLN A 166 -24.63 11.32 4.30
C GLN A 166 -24.15 10.80 2.94
N ALA A 167 -25.05 10.37 2.06
CA ALA A 167 -24.70 9.93 0.70
C ALA A 167 -23.97 11.02 -0.10
N LYS A 168 -24.39 12.30 0.00
CA LYS A 168 -23.70 13.43 -0.64
C LYS A 168 -22.31 13.69 -0.04
N ILE A 169 -22.17 13.62 1.28
CA ILE A 169 -20.88 13.79 1.99
C ILE A 169 -19.92 12.63 1.69
N GLU A 170 -20.43 11.40 1.60
CA GLU A 170 -19.66 10.20 1.24
C GLU A 170 -19.20 10.27 -0.21
N ALA A 171 -20.10 10.54 -1.16
CA ALA A 171 -19.73 10.74 -2.56
C ALA A 171 -18.74 11.92 -2.75
N GLU A 172 -18.86 13.01 -1.98
CA GLU A 172 -17.89 14.11 -2.03
C GLU A 172 -16.52 13.71 -1.44
N LYS A 173 -16.49 12.93 -0.36
CA LYS A 173 -15.25 12.37 0.20
C LYS A 173 -14.58 11.40 -0.77
N GLU A 174 -15.34 10.49 -1.37
CA GLU A 174 -14.85 9.55 -2.39
C GLU A 174 -14.32 10.29 -3.62
N ALA A 175 -15.05 11.30 -4.12
CA ALA A 175 -14.60 12.11 -5.24
C ALA A 175 -13.33 12.93 -4.91
N LYS A 176 -13.17 13.42 -3.67
CA LYS A 176 -11.94 14.07 -3.20
C LYS A 176 -10.78 13.08 -3.09
N LEU A 177 -11.00 11.91 -2.50
CA LEU A 177 -10.02 10.84 -2.40
C LEU A 177 -9.55 10.37 -3.79
N ALA A 178 -10.49 10.17 -4.72
CA ALA A 178 -10.20 9.76 -6.09
C ALA A 178 -9.39 10.83 -6.85
N LYS A 179 -9.72 12.12 -6.69
CA LYS A 179 -8.92 13.22 -7.24
C LYS A 179 -7.52 13.27 -6.63
N GLU A 180 -7.40 13.20 -5.31
CA GLU A 180 -6.10 13.21 -4.62
C GLU A 180 -5.22 12.03 -5.07
N LYS A 181 -5.81 10.83 -5.23
CA LYS A 181 -5.11 9.66 -5.79
C LYS A 181 -4.69 9.88 -7.25
N ALA A 182 -5.55 10.46 -8.09
CA ALA A 182 -5.21 10.77 -9.47
C ALA A 182 -4.08 11.83 -9.57
N ASP A 183 -4.16 12.90 -8.78
CA ASP A 183 -3.15 13.97 -8.72
C ASP A 183 -1.80 13.42 -8.23
N LYS A 184 -1.80 12.54 -7.22
CA LYS A 184 -0.60 11.82 -6.75
C LYS A 184 -0.02 10.90 -7.82
N ALA A 185 -0.86 10.15 -8.53
CA ALA A 185 -0.42 9.28 -9.62
C ALA A 185 0.21 10.08 -10.79
N LEU A 186 -0.37 11.24 -11.13
CA LEU A 186 0.18 12.16 -12.13
C LEU A 186 1.52 12.78 -11.69
N ALA A 187 1.62 13.27 -10.45
CA ALA A 187 2.87 13.80 -9.92
C ALA A 187 3.99 12.73 -9.86
N LYS A 188 3.63 11.48 -9.58
CA LYS A 188 4.52 10.31 -9.58
C LYS A 188 5.01 9.93 -10.98
N LEU A 189 4.17 10.13 -12.01
CA LEU A 189 4.56 10.00 -13.42
C LEU A 189 5.49 11.13 -13.87
N GLU A 190 5.20 12.39 -13.50
CA GLU A 190 6.04 13.55 -13.83
C GLU A 190 7.44 13.47 -13.19
N PHE A 191 7.54 12.85 -12.01
CA PHE A 191 8.81 12.67 -11.29
C PHE A 191 9.81 11.74 -12.01
N LEU A 192 9.32 10.78 -12.80
CA LEU A 192 10.15 9.78 -13.48
C LEU A 192 10.33 10.15 -14.95
N ASN A 193 11.56 10.50 -15.35
CA ASN A 193 11.90 10.69 -16.76
C ASN A 193 12.00 9.34 -17.48
N ASP A 194 10.84 8.75 -17.79
CA ASP A 194 10.68 7.47 -18.50
C ASP A 194 10.22 7.69 -19.96
N ALA A 195 10.35 8.91 -20.48
CA ALA A 195 10.08 9.28 -21.86
C ALA A 195 11.04 8.56 -22.85
N PRO A 196 10.64 8.34 -24.13
CA PRO A 196 11.51 7.71 -25.12
C PRO A 196 12.81 8.50 -25.32
N PRO A 197 13.98 7.85 -25.34
CA PRO A 197 15.27 8.53 -25.20
C PRO A 197 15.68 9.32 -26.45
N ASN A 198 16.11 10.56 -26.21
CA ASN A 198 16.70 11.44 -27.22
C ASN A 198 18.05 10.93 -27.72
N GLN A 199 18.52 11.42 -28.87
CA GLN A 199 19.82 11.01 -29.44
C GLN A 199 21.00 11.31 -28.50
N THR A 200 20.93 12.43 -27.77
CA THR A 200 21.90 12.78 -26.73
C THR A 200 21.88 11.80 -25.55
N GLU A 201 20.70 11.38 -25.11
CA GLU A 201 20.52 10.43 -24.01
C GLU A 201 20.95 9.02 -24.40
N LYS A 202 20.67 8.59 -25.63
CA LYS A 202 21.21 7.34 -26.21
C LYS A 202 22.73 7.33 -26.19
N LEU A 203 23.39 8.39 -26.65
CA LEU A 203 24.84 8.50 -26.60
C LEU A 203 25.36 8.53 -25.16
N LEU A 204 24.78 9.38 -24.30
CA LEU A 204 25.15 9.50 -22.88
C LEU A 204 25.02 8.16 -22.15
N SER A 205 23.99 7.37 -22.46
CA SER A 205 23.76 6.04 -21.87
C SER A 205 24.85 5.02 -22.23
N THR A 206 25.71 5.28 -23.23
CA THR A 206 26.84 4.39 -23.57
C THR A 206 28.09 4.68 -22.74
N LEU A 207 28.25 5.90 -22.21
CA LEU A 207 29.43 6.30 -21.45
C LEU A 207 29.71 5.48 -20.17
N PRO A 208 28.71 5.00 -19.40
CA PRO A 208 28.96 4.19 -18.21
C PRO A 208 29.78 2.93 -18.48
N TYR A 209 29.67 2.34 -19.68
CA TYR A 209 30.42 1.15 -20.08
C TYR A 209 31.93 1.38 -20.24
N LEU A 210 32.39 2.63 -20.25
CA LEU A 210 33.81 2.93 -20.12
C LEU A 210 34.37 2.40 -18.80
N PHE A 211 33.61 2.43 -17.72
CA PHE A 211 34.06 1.97 -16.39
C PHE A 211 34.46 0.48 -16.36
N PRO A 212 33.57 -0.49 -16.65
CA PRO A 212 33.96 -1.91 -16.73
C PRO A 212 34.95 -2.19 -17.88
N LEU A 213 35.02 -1.34 -18.91
CA LEU A 213 36.08 -1.45 -19.92
C LEU A 213 37.45 -1.15 -19.31
N MET A 214 37.60 -0.07 -18.52
CA MET A 214 38.87 0.30 -17.88
C MET A 214 39.38 -0.80 -16.95
N ASP A 215 38.51 -1.35 -16.10
CA ASP A 215 38.88 -2.43 -15.17
C ASP A 215 39.09 -3.77 -15.90
N GLY A 216 38.41 -3.96 -17.03
CA GLY A 216 38.58 -5.10 -17.94
C GLY A 216 39.91 -5.13 -18.72
N LEU A 217 40.59 -3.99 -18.91
CA LEU A 217 41.85 -3.91 -19.69
C LEU A 217 42.96 -4.81 -19.14
N GLN A 218 42.94 -5.12 -17.84
CA GLN A 218 43.92 -6.02 -17.23
C GLN A 218 43.88 -7.44 -17.83
N TYR A 219 42.73 -7.87 -18.36
CA TYR A 219 42.55 -9.16 -19.01
C TYR A 219 43.02 -9.12 -20.48
N GLY A 220 42.82 -8.00 -21.19
CA GLY A 220 43.24 -7.84 -22.59
C GLY A 220 44.75 -7.67 -22.80
N ARG A 221 45.56 -7.77 -21.75
CA ARG A 221 47.00 -7.43 -21.77
C ARG A 221 47.86 -8.28 -22.70
N PHE A 222 47.42 -9.46 -23.14
CA PHE A 222 48.14 -10.29 -24.11
C PHE A 222 47.63 -10.00 -25.53
N LEU A 223 46.30 -10.00 -25.72
CA LEU A 223 45.65 -9.63 -26.97
C LEU A 223 45.99 -8.23 -27.50
N LEU A 224 46.33 -7.28 -26.60
CA LEU A 224 46.65 -5.89 -26.93
C LEU A 224 48.15 -5.60 -27.13
N GLN A 225 49.05 -6.60 -27.14
CA GLN A 225 50.51 -6.40 -27.31
C GLN A 225 50.98 -6.06 -28.76
N GLY A 226 50.11 -5.52 -29.61
CA GLY A 226 50.46 -5.02 -30.94
C GLY A 226 50.79 -3.52 -30.92
N GLU A 227 52.03 -3.15 -31.25
CA GLU A 227 52.63 -1.85 -30.87
C GLU A 227 52.00 -0.58 -31.49
N ASP A 228 51.31 -0.67 -32.65
CA ASP A 228 50.95 0.51 -33.46
C ASP A 228 49.46 0.93 -33.47
N ASN A 229 48.61 0.40 -32.58
CA ASN A 229 47.20 0.82 -32.56
C ASN A 229 46.98 2.08 -31.71
N VAL A 230 46.79 3.22 -32.37
CA VAL A 230 46.52 4.54 -31.76
C VAL A 230 45.37 4.51 -30.75
N LEU A 231 44.31 3.72 -30.98
CA LEU A 231 43.19 3.60 -30.03
C LEU A 231 43.59 2.84 -28.77
N VAL A 232 44.39 1.78 -28.90
CA VAL A 232 44.91 1.01 -27.76
C VAL A 232 45.84 1.88 -26.93
N ASN A 233 46.73 2.65 -27.58
CA ASN A 233 47.63 3.59 -26.91
C ASN A 233 46.87 4.72 -26.20
N ALA A 234 45.79 5.25 -26.79
CA ALA A 234 44.93 6.25 -26.15
C ALA A 234 44.20 5.68 -24.91
N ILE A 235 43.63 4.47 -25.03
CA ILE A 235 42.95 3.79 -23.92
C ILE A 235 43.94 3.42 -22.81
N ALA A 236 45.14 2.96 -23.16
CA ALA A 236 46.22 2.68 -22.20
C ALA A 236 46.68 3.93 -21.45
N LEU A 237 46.78 5.09 -22.12
CA LEU A 237 47.05 6.37 -21.46
C LEU A 237 45.97 6.73 -20.43
N VAL A 238 44.69 6.61 -20.80
CA VAL A 238 43.56 6.83 -19.88
C VAL A 238 43.60 5.84 -18.71
N TYR A 239 43.95 4.57 -18.96
CA TYR A 239 44.09 3.55 -17.91
C TYR A 239 45.21 3.87 -16.92
N VAL A 240 46.39 4.30 -17.41
CA VAL A 240 47.51 4.69 -16.56
C VAL A 240 47.11 5.87 -15.66
N VAL A 241 46.45 6.90 -16.21
CA VAL A 241 45.95 8.06 -15.45
C VAL A 241 44.88 7.63 -14.43
N TYR A 242 43.91 6.82 -14.84
CA TYR A 242 42.85 6.30 -13.98
C TYR A 242 43.39 5.51 -12.78
N ARG A 243 44.47 4.75 -12.98
CA ARG A 243 45.13 3.95 -11.93
C ARG A 243 46.08 4.75 -11.03
N GLN A 244 46.48 5.97 -11.40
CA GLN A 244 47.21 6.87 -10.48
C GLN A 244 46.32 7.40 -9.35
N ILE A 245 45.01 7.49 -9.57
CA ILE A 245 44.07 8.00 -8.58
C ILE A 245 43.78 6.88 -7.57
N PRO A 246 44.13 7.04 -6.27
CA PRO A 246 43.83 6.03 -5.26
C PRO A 246 42.32 5.88 -5.11
N PHE A 247 41.86 4.63 -4.99
CA PHE A 247 40.44 4.28 -4.88
C PHE A 247 39.56 4.71 -6.08
N SER A 248 40.14 4.92 -7.27
CA SER A 248 39.41 5.33 -8.47
C SER A 248 38.22 4.42 -8.84
N GLY A 249 38.35 3.11 -8.63
CA GLY A 249 37.25 2.13 -8.73
C GLY A 249 36.08 2.46 -7.80
N PHE A 250 36.35 2.70 -6.51
CA PHE A 250 35.31 3.07 -5.54
C PHE A 250 34.69 4.43 -5.85
N VAL A 251 35.50 5.42 -6.25
CA VAL A 251 35.00 6.76 -6.62
C VAL A 251 34.08 6.67 -7.84
N ALA A 252 34.47 5.92 -8.87
CA ALA A 252 33.64 5.68 -10.05
C ALA A 252 32.36 4.92 -9.69
N PHE A 253 32.45 3.85 -8.91
CA PHE A 253 31.30 3.11 -8.39
C PHE A 253 30.28 4.01 -7.67
N PHE A 254 30.74 4.84 -6.71
CA PHE A 254 29.85 5.73 -5.98
C PHE A 254 29.26 6.83 -6.87
N ALA A 255 30.06 7.41 -7.78
CA ALA A 255 29.58 8.41 -8.72
C ALA A 255 28.49 7.85 -9.65
N LEU A 256 28.72 6.67 -10.24
CA LEU A 256 27.75 5.98 -11.11
C LEU A 256 26.48 5.59 -10.33
N ASN A 257 26.63 5.07 -9.11
CA ASN A 257 25.49 4.65 -8.28
C ASN A 257 24.63 5.84 -7.84
N PHE A 258 25.26 6.97 -7.49
CA PHE A 258 24.57 8.21 -7.17
C PHE A 258 23.84 8.78 -8.41
N LEU A 259 24.50 8.80 -9.57
CA LEU A 259 23.89 9.26 -10.82
C LEU A 259 22.70 8.36 -11.23
N ALA A 260 22.82 7.05 -11.09
CA ALA A 260 21.76 6.10 -11.40
C ALA A 260 20.50 6.30 -10.55
N GLY A 261 20.66 6.76 -9.31
CA GLY A 261 19.57 7.09 -8.40
C GLY A 261 18.82 8.38 -8.75
N ASN A 262 19.27 9.17 -9.73
CA ASN A 262 18.63 10.43 -10.10
C ASN A 262 17.44 10.21 -11.07
N PRO A 263 16.18 10.37 -10.63
CA PRO A 263 14.99 10.06 -11.45
C PRO A 263 14.78 11.05 -12.61
N LYS A 264 15.46 12.20 -12.59
CA LYS A 264 15.44 13.19 -13.68
C LYS A 264 16.22 12.72 -14.92
N LEU A 265 17.16 11.79 -14.76
CA LEU A 265 17.84 11.18 -15.91
C LEU A 265 16.89 10.21 -16.60
N ASN A 266 16.97 10.14 -17.93
CA ASN A 266 16.19 9.17 -18.70
C ASN A 266 16.45 7.75 -18.20
N ARG A 267 15.39 6.97 -18.05
CA ARG A 267 15.42 5.55 -17.68
C ARG A 267 16.51 4.73 -18.38
N LEU A 268 16.75 4.92 -19.69
CA LEU A 268 17.83 4.21 -20.41
C LEU A 268 19.22 4.54 -19.85
N VAL A 269 19.47 5.81 -19.49
CA VAL A 269 20.73 6.24 -18.86
C VAL A 269 20.86 5.62 -17.47
N ARG A 270 19.78 5.62 -16.67
CA ARG A 270 19.75 4.99 -15.33
C ARG A 270 20.01 3.47 -15.40
N TRP A 271 19.41 2.77 -16.37
CA TRP A 271 19.64 1.35 -16.64
C TRP A 271 21.11 1.06 -16.88
N ASN A 272 21.72 1.78 -17.83
CA ASN A 272 23.10 1.52 -18.24
C ASN A 272 24.12 1.91 -17.17
N LEU A 273 23.84 2.94 -16.35
CA LEU A 273 24.63 3.27 -15.17
C LEU A 273 24.66 2.10 -14.16
N GLN A 274 23.50 1.53 -13.81
CA GLN A 274 23.45 0.34 -12.95
C GLN A 274 24.09 -0.88 -13.62
N GLN A 275 23.85 -1.08 -14.92
CA GLN A 275 24.40 -2.25 -15.61
C GLN A 275 25.92 -2.22 -15.71
N ALA A 276 26.53 -1.06 -15.97
CA ALA A 276 27.98 -0.92 -15.94
C ALA A 276 28.57 -1.32 -14.57
N ILE A 277 27.93 -0.92 -13.47
CA ILE A 277 28.31 -1.33 -12.12
C ILE A 277 28.20 -2.85 -11.94
N PHE A 278 27.12 -3.49 -12.41
CA PHE A 278 26.97 -4.94 -12.29
C PHE A 278 27.93 -5.75 -13.19
N VAL A 279 28.25 -5.25 -14.38
CA VAL A 279 29.27 -5.85 -15.26
C VAL A 279 30.66 -5.73 -14.62
N ASP A 280 30.97 -4.57 -14.01
CA ASP A 280 32.21 -4.36 -13.26
C ASP A 280 32.32 -5.32 -12.06
N ILE A 281 31.27 -5.44 -11.24
CA ILE A 281 31.20 -6.43 -10.15
C ILE A 281 31.35 -7.87 -10.69
N ALA A 282 30.83 -8.18 -11.88
CA ALA A 282 31.01 -9.49 -12.50
C ALA A 282 32.47 -9.76 -12.90
N LEU A 283 33.25 -8.74 -13.27
CA LEU A 283 34.68 -8.85 -13.57
C LEU A 283 35.55 -9.17 -12.34
N ILE A 284 35.02 -9.04 -11.12
CA ILE A 284 35.71 -9.49 -9.89
C ILE A 284 35.88 -11.02 -9.90
N PHE A 285 34.94 -11.78 -10.46
CA PHE A 285 34.97 -13.25 -10.42
C PHE A 285 36.11 -13.86 -11.26
N PRO A 286 36.33 -13.49 -12.55
CA PRO A 286 37.52 -13.91 -13.29
C PRO A 286 38.83 -13.50 -12.62
N GLY A 287 38.89 -12.31 -12.03
CA GLY A 287 40.07 -11.78 -11.35
C GLY A 287 40.44 -12.58 -10.11
N LEU A 288 39.44 -12.92 -9.28
CA LEU A 288 39.60 -13.81 -8.13
C LEU A 288 40.06 -15.20 -8.55
N LEU A 289 39.45 -15.78 -9.60
CA LEU A 289 39.81 -17.11 -10.11
C LEU A 289 41.26 -17.12 -10.65
N SER A 290 41.64 -16.09 -11.39
CA SER A 290 43.02 -15.86 -11.86
C SER A 290 44.01 -15.69 -10.69
N GLY A 291 43.64 -14.95 -9.64
CA GLY A 291 44.46 -14.78 -8.43
C GLY A 291 44.70 -16.11 -7.71
N ILE A 292 43.65 -16.91 -7.53
CA ILE A 292 43.76 -18.28 -6.99
C ILE A 292 44.63 -19.16 -7.88
N ALA A 293 44.44 -19.11 -9.20
CA ALA A 293 45.24 -19.88 -10.15
C ALA A 293 46.74 -19.51 -10.15
N ARG A 294 47.07 -18.22 -9.99
CA ARG A 294 48.43 -17.69 -10.08
C ARG A 294 49.19 -17.68 -8.74
N ALA A 295 48.50 -17.61 -7.61
CA ALA A 295 49.13 -17.55 -6.27
C ALA A 295 48.66 -18.67 -5.32
N GLY A 296 47.38 -19.02 -5.35
CA GLY A 296 46.80 -20.04 -4.46
C GLY A 296 47.17 -21.48 -4.82
N LEU A 297 47.02 -21.87 -6.09
CA LEU A 297 47.37 -23.22 -6.55
C LEU A 297 48.87 -23.53 -6.38
N PRO A 298 49.83 -22.65 -6.72
CA PRO A 298 51.25 -22.93 -6.50
C PRO A 298 51.60 -23.10 -5.01
N ALA A 299 50.90 -22.42 -4.10
CA ALA A 299 51.08 -22.58 -2.66
C ALA A 299 50.68 -23.97 -2.12
N ILE A 300 49.85 -24.72 -2.86
CA ILE A 300 49.51 -26.12 -2.58
C ILE A 300 50.21 -27.12 -3.52
N GLY A 301 51.24 -26.68 -4.27
CA GLY A 301 52.04 -27.52 -5.17
C GLY A 301 51.39 -27.81 -6.53
N VAL A 302 50.30 -27.12 -6.89
CA VAL A 302 49.62 -27.27 -8.19
C VAL A 302 49.96 -26.08 -9.08
N THR A 303 50.55 -26.32 -10.25
CA THR A 303 50.84 -25.26 -11.23
C THR A 303 50.06 -25.45 -12.51
N LEU A 304 49.49 -24.36 -13.04
CA LEU A 304 48.81 -24.34 -14.33
C LEU A 304 49.76 -23.82 -15.43
N PRO A 305 49.71 -24.35 -16.66
CA PRO A 305 50.51 -23.84 -17.78
C PRO A 305 50.22 -22.36 -18.07
N ALA A 306 51.24 -21.58 -18.42
CA ALA A 306 51.10 -20.16 -18.74
C ALA A 306 50.08 -19.90 -19.86
N ALA A 307 50.15 -20.68 -20.94
CA ALA A 307 49.22 -20.62 -22.08
C ALA A 307 47.74 -20.81 -21.69
N PHE A 308 47.43 -21.61 -20.66
CA PHE A 308 46.06 -21.75 -20.16
C PHE A 308 45.58 -20.45 -19.50
N MET A 309 46.46 -19.80 -18.73
CA MET A 309 46.16 -18.54 -18.05
C MET A 309 46.11 -17.34 -19.00
N GLU A 310 46.90 -17.35 -20.07
CA GLU A 310 46.83 -16.38 -21.18
C GLU A 310 45.50 -16.52 -21.91
N THR A 311 45.14 -17.74 -22.33
CA THR A 311 43.86 -18.03 -22.99
C THR A 311 42.65 -17.65 -22.12
N PHE A 312 42.73 -17.85 -20.81
CA PHE A 312 41.67 -17.46 -19.87
C PHE A 312 41.50 -15.94 -19.75
N ASP A 313 42.60 -15.19 -19.61
CA ASP A 313 42.58 -13.73 -19.57
C ASP A 313 41.99 -13.18 -20.90
N ASP A 314 42.50 -13.65 -22.04
CA ASP A 314 42.04 -13.20 -23.37
C ASP A 314 40.57 -13.57 -23.65
N ALA A 315 40.13 -14.78 -23.28
CA ALA A 315 38.72 -15.19 -23.41
C ALA A 315 37.80 -14.32 -22.53
N THR A 316 38.24 -13.96 -21.33
CA THR A 316 37.52 -13.04 -20.44
C THR A 316 37.39 -11.65 -21.08
N PHE A 317 38.46 -11.14 -21.69
CA PHE A 317 38.46 -9.85 -22.36
C PHE A 317 37.56 -9.83 -23.60
N VAL A 318 37.62 -10.87 -24.45
CA VAL A 318 36.74 -11.00 -25.63
C VAL A 318 35.28 -11.14 -25.22
N ALA A 319 34.98 -11.89 -24.16
CA ALA A 319 33.63 -11.99 -23.61
C ALA A 319 33.11 -10.62 -23.11
N LEU A 320 33.95 -9.86 -22.40
CA LEU A 320 33.63 -8.49 -21.99
C LEU A 320 33.34 -7.60 -23.20
N LEU A 321 34.20 -7.58 -24.23
CA LEU A 321 33.97 -6.78 -25.44
C LEU A 321 32.67 -7.16 -26.14
N GLY A 322 32.30 -8.45 -26.17
CA GLY A 322 31.01 -8.92 -26.69
C GLY A 322 29.82 -8.39 -25.88
N VAL A 323 29.91 -8.42 -24.55
CA VAL A 323 28.88 -7.86 -23.65
C VAL A 323 28.75 -6.35 -23.83
N LEU A 324 29.86 -5.61 -23.77
CA LEU A 324 29.85 -4.15 -23.93
C LEU A 324 29.35 -3.73 -25.32
N GLY A 325 29.73 -4.47 -26.38
CA GLY A 325 29.23 -4.26 -27.73
C GLY A 325 27.71 -4.46 -27.84
N TYR A 326 27.17 -5.54 -27.25
CA TYR A 326 25.72 -5.74 -27.14
C TYR A 326 25.03 -4.59 -26.40
N CYS A 327 25.60 -4.13 -25.28
CA CYS A 327 25.07 -3.03 -24.50
C CYS A 327 25.03 -1.72 -25.32
N VAL A 328 26.15 -1.34 -25.93
CA VAL A 328 26.27 -0.12 -26.73
C VAL A 328 25.29 -0.13 -27.92
N VAL A 329 25.22 -1.23 -28.67
CA VAL A 329 24.29 -1.35 -29.81
C VAL A 329 22.83 -1.26 -29.35
N SER A 330 22.45 -1.96 -28.28
CA SER A 330 21.08 -1.90 -27.72
C SER A 330 20.71 -0.47 -27.30
N SER A 331 21.65 0.22 -26.65
CA SER A 331 21.49 1.59 -26.15
C SER A 331 21.32 2.61 -27.29
N LEU A 332 22.12 2.50 -28.35
CA LEU A 332 21.98 3.35 -29.54
C LEU A 332 20.67 3.09 -30.30
N LEU A 333 20.16 1.86 -30.26
CA LEU A 333 18.80 1.54 -30.73
C LEU A 333 17.69 2.07 -29.81
N GLY A 334 18.02 2.62 -28.65
CA GLY A 334 17.07 3.12 -27.65
C GLY A 334 16.37 2.02 -26.85
N ARG A 335 16.98 0.83 -26.74
CA ARG A 335 16.44 -0.32 -26.01
C ARG A 335 17.31 -0.62 -24.79
N GLU A 336 16.68 -0.96 -23.68
CA GLU A 336 17.37 -1.45 -22.49
C GLU A 336 18.11 -2.76 -22.81
N PRO A 337 19.41 -2.89 -22.52
CA PRO A 337 20.17 -4.13 -22.70
C PRO A 337 19.75 -5.22 -21.69
N GLY A 338 18.55 -5.78 -21.86
CA GLY A 338 17.94 -6.78 -20.98
C GLY A 338 18.50 -8.21 -21.10
N GLY A 339 19.38 -8.47 -22.07
CA GLY A 339 19.79 -9.82 -22.46
C GLY A 339 20.91 -10.49 -21.65
N ILE A 340 21.50 -9.83 -20.64
CA ILE A 340 22.63 -10.41 -19.89
C ILE A 340 22.08 -11.25 -18.72
N PRO A 341 22.35 -12.57 -18.66
CA PRO A 341 21.88 -13.43 -17.57
C PRO A 341 22.34 -12.92 -16.20
N PHE A 342 21.45 -12.97 -15.21
CA PHE A 342 21.61 -12.48 -13.84
C PHE A 342 21.80 -10.95 -13.71
N VAL A 343 22.73 -10.37 -14.46
CA VAL A 343 23.05 -8.92 -14.47
C VAL A 343 21.83 -8.07 -14.84
N SER A 344 21.19 -8.32 -15.99
CA SER A 344 20.06 -7.49 -16.43
C SER A 344 18.84 -7.62 -15.51
N LYS A 345 18.65 -8.78 -14.86
CA LYS A 345 17.62 -8.95 -13.84
C LYS A 345 17.93 -8.13 -12.58
N ALA A 346 19.17 -8.18 -12.09
CA ALA A 346 19.62 -7.44 -10.91
C ALA A 346 19.59 -5.91 -11.13
N VAL A 347 19.78 -5.44 -12.37
CA VAL A 347 19.57 -4.03 -12.77
C VAL A 347 18.10 -3.66 -12.65
N GLY A 348 17.19 -4.43 -13.29
CA GLY A 348 15.75 -4.19 -13.22
C GLY A 348 15.20 -4.18 -11.79
N ASP A 349 15.70 -5.08 -10.94
CA ASP A 349 15.34 -5.16 -9.51
C ASP A 349 15.79 -3.94 -8.69
N ARG A 350 16.80 -3.17 -9.15
CA ARG A 350 17.33 -1.97 -8.48
C ARG A 350 16.85 -0.65 -9.06
N MET A 351 16.32 -0.63 -10.28
CA MET A 351 15.87 0.63 -10.89
C MET A 351 14.61 1.16 -10.19
N PRO A 352 14.56 2.46 -9.84
CA PRO A 352 13.32 3.13 -9.45
C PRO A 352 12.27 2.94 -10.55
N THR A 353 11.19 2.25 -10.18
CA THR A 353 9.99 2.01 -10.99
C THR A 353 8.79 2.60 -10.25
N ILE A 354 7.71 2.93 -10.97
CA ILE A 354 6.48 3.50 -10.38
C ILE A 354 6.00 2.63 -9.21
N ASP A 355 6.01 1.32 -9.41
CA ASP A 355 5.52 0.32 -8.47
C ASP A 355 6.41 0.17 -7.21
N MET A 356 7.59 0.80 -7.14
CA MET A 356 8.45 0.78 -5.94
C MET A 356 8.01 1.76 -4.84
N PHE A 357 6.95 2.53 -5.04
CA PHE A 357 6.48 3.51 -4.05
C PHE A 357 4.98 3.36 -3.80
N ASP A 358 4.53 3.50 -2.56
CA ASP A 358 3.11 3.47 -2.19
C ASP A 358 2.39 4.79 -2.54
N ASP A 359 1.07 4.84 -2.27
CA ASP A 359 0.23 6.04 -2.41
C ASP A 359 0.68 7.20 -1.49
N GLU A 360 1.59 6.95 -0.54
CA GLU A 360 2.19 7.91 0.40
C GLU A 360 3.65 8.25 0.03
N GLY A 361 4.18 7.74 -1.08
CA GLY A 361 5.54 7.99 -1.56
C GLY A 361 6.65 7.25 -0.79
N ARG A 362 6.30 6.29 0.07
CA ARG A 362 7.26 5.44 0.79
C ARG A 362 7.69 4.27 -0.09
N PHE A 363 8.95 3.86 0.04
CA PHE A 363 9.51 2.76 -0.73
C PHE A 363 8.90 1.40 -0.32
N ILE A 364 8.32 0.67 -1.28
CA ILE A 364 7.76 -0.68 -1.09
C ILE A 364 8.85 -1.73 -1.41
N PRO A 365 9.27 -2.56 -0.44
CA PRO A 365 10.15 -3.69 -0.71
C PRO A 365 9.50 -4.71 -1.66
N ARG A 366 10.29 -5.29 -2.57
CA ARG A 366 9.87 -6.31 -3.56
C ARG A 366 8.91 -7.38 -3.02
N GLN A 367 9.18 -7.90 -1.82
CA GLN A 367 8.42 -8.99 -1.18
C GLN A 367 6.94 -8.64 -0.87
N MET A 368 6.60 -7.34 -0.85
CA MET A 368 5.21 -6.89 -0.70
C MET A 368 4.52 -6.78 -2.08
N ARG A 369 5.23 -6.26 -3.09
CA ARG A 369 4.72 -6.14 -4.48
C ARG A 369 4.37 -7.50 -5.11
N GLU A 370 5.15 -8.53 -4.82
CA GLU A 370 4.92 -9.90 -5.31
C GLU A 370 3.71 -10.59 -4.64
N ARG A 371 3.10 -10.01 -3.59
CA ARG A 371 1.89 -10.56 -2.97
C ARG A 371 0.60 -9.96 -3.52
N GLU A 372 0.61 -8.67 -3.86
CA GLU A 372 -0.58 -7.98 -4.37
C GLU A 372 -1.00 -8.50 -5.76
N GLY A 373 -0.05 -8.95 -6.59
CA GLY A 373 -0.33 -9.52 -7.91
C GLY A 373 -0.95 -10.92 -7.93
N ASP A 374 -0.87 -11.67 -6.82
CA ASP A 374 -1.43 -13.03 -6.73
C ASP A 374 -2.91 -13.03 -6.27
N ASP A 375 -3.36 -11.98 -5.58
CA ASP A 375 -4.73 -11.89 -5.04
C ASP A 375 -5.76 -11.32 -6.06
N GLU A 376 -5.34 -10.55 -7.07
CA GLU A 376 -6.25 -10.00 -8.10
C GLU A 376 -6.61 -10.97 -9.23
N GLY A 377 -5.92 -12.12 -9.36
CA GLY A 377 -6.11 -13.08 -10.45
C GLY A 377 -7.24 -14.10 -10.26
N GLY A 378 -8.06 -13.97 -9.21
CA GLY A 378 -8.65 -15.13 -8.53
C GLY A 378 -10.16 -15.34 -8.57
N ASP A 379 -11.01 -14.46 -9.11
CA ASP A 379 -12.47 -14.58 -8.84
C ASP A 379 -13.43 -14.00 -9.91
N ASN A 380 -13.28 -14.37 -11.20
CA ASN A 380 -14.19 -13.84 -12.25
C ASN A 380 -14.52 -14.77 -13.42
N ASP A 381 -14.61 -16.09 -13.21
CA ASP A 381 -14.87 -17.05 -14.31
C ASP A 381 -15.71 -18.30 -13.91
N LYS A 382 -16.65 -18.13 -12.97
CA LYS A 382 -17.50 -19.23 -12.45
C LYS A 382 -18.97 -18.87 -12.13
N ASP A 383 -19.63 -18.05 -12.95
CA ASP A 383 -21.10 -17.91 -12.87
C ASP A 383 -21.77 -17.68 -14.24
N GLU A 384 -21.35 -18.42 -15.28
CA GLU A 384 -22.12 -18.48 -16.53
C GLU A 384 -22.10 -19.86 -17.22
N LYS A 385 -22.68 -20.87 -16.53
CA LYS A 385 -23.34 -22.06 -17.11
C LYS A 385 -23.89 -23.00 -16.03
N LYS A 386 -25.20 -22.94 -15.79
CA LYS A 386 -26.08 -24.11 -15.62
C LYS A 386 -27.56 -23.74 -15.68
#